data_AF-A0A2V5W1Z0-F1
#
_entry.id   AF-A0A2V5W1Z0-F1
#
_cell.length_a   1.000
_cell.length_b   1.000
_cell.length_c   1.000
_cell.angle_alpha   90.00
_cell.angle_beta   90.00
_cell.angle_gamma   90.00
#
_symmetry.space_group_name_H-M   'P 1'
#
loop_
_entity.id
_entity.type
_entity.pdbx_description
1 polymer ?
#
loop_
_entity_poly.entity_id
_entity_poly.type
_entity_poly.pdbx_seq_one_letter_code
_entity_poly.pdbx_strand_id
1 'polypeptide(L)'
;MGRLPPHLGNPIYYQLQRRFGGLRSPTPVSRLTAGIEIARLIYKFEHTVESKVFLEVGTGHRLDLPLSLWLCGASAITTVDLNPYLKEKLVMGDIDYLRRHQEEVRNLFAFIPRSPAFDERFERLIARADSLPELLSTTNIRYCAPADAGCLALAAESVDYHISYTVLEHIPSDVLKGIFEEGRLLLKPDGLFVHYIDFSDHFAHSDQA
;
A
#
# COMPACT_ATOMS: atom_id res chain seq x y z
N MET A 1 1.97 -20.93 -21.16
CA MET A 1 3.40 -20.76 -21.53
C MET A 1 3.53 -19.57 -22.46
N GLY A 2 4.30 -18.57 -22.03
CA GLY A 2 4.54 -17.33 -22.77
C GLY A 2 5.18 -16.32 -21.82
N ARG A 3 6.43 -16.59 -21.40
CA ARG A 3 7.19 -15.65 -20.58
C ARG A 3 7.46 -14.41 -21.44
N LEU A 4 6.78 -13.31 -21.13
CA LEU A 4 7.11 -12.01 -21.73
C LEU A 4 8.54 -11.63 -21.32
N PRO A 5 9.35 -11.06 -22.23
CA PRO A 5 10.73 -10.69 -21.93
C PRO A 5 10.82 -9.69 -20.77
N PRO A 6 11.82 -9.81 -19.87
CA PRO A 6 11.92 -9.04 -18.63
C PRO A 6 12.04 -7.52 -18.82
N HIS A 7 12.28 -7.04 -20.05
CA HIS A 7 12.45 -5.61 -20.37
C HIS A 7 11.30 -5.00 -21.19
N LEU A 8 10.34 -5.80 -21.67
CA LEU A 8 9.17 -5.35 -22.44
C LEU A 8 7.87 -5.36 -21.62
N GLY A 9 7.92 -5.89 -20.39
CA GLY A 9 6.76 -6.07 -19.51
C GLY A 9 6.14 -4.76 -19.03
N ASN A 10 6.92 -3.71 -18.73
CA ASN A 10 6.40 -2.53 -18.02
C ASN A 10 5.29 -1.76 -18.76
N PRO A 11 5.42 -1.39 -20.05
CA PRO A 11 4.36 -0.64 -20.74
C PRO A 11 3.13 -1.49 -21.04
N ILE A 12 3.35 -2.77 -21.36
CA ILE A 12 2.29 -3.73 -21.70
C ILE A 12 1.51 -4.12 -20.44
N TYR A 13 2.20 -4.41 -19.34
CA TYR A 13 1.63 -4.69 -18.03
C TYR A 13 0.90 -3.47 -17.45
N TYR A 14 1.45 -2.25 -17.61
CA TYR A 14 0.76 -1.00 -17.27
C TYR A 14 -0.52 -0.78 -18.10
N GLN A 15 -0.47 -1.04 -19.41
CA GLN A 15 -1.65 -0.95 -20.28
C GLN A 15 -2.70 -2.02 -19.96
N LEU A 16 -2.27 -3.24 -19.60
CA LEU A 16 -3.15 -4.31 -19.11
C LEU A 16 -3.78 -3.95 -17.77
N GLN A 17 -3.03 -3.40 -16.81
CA GLN A 17 -3.60 -2.89 -15.55
C GLN A 17 -4.59 -1.74 -15.78
N ARG A 18 -4.37 -0.86 -16.77
CA ARG A 18 -5.33 0.19 -17.15
C ARG A 18 -6.60 -0.33 -17.81
N ARG A 19 -6.54 -1.44 -18.53
CA ARG A 19 -7.66 -1.96 -19.33
C ARG A 19 -8.45 -3.06 -18.59
N PHE A 20 -7.77 -3.83 -17.74
CA PHE A 20 -8.28 -5.01 -17.05
C PHE A 20 -7.94 -5.11 -15.55
N GLY A 21 -7.19 -4.17 -14.95
CA GLY A 21 -6.75 -4.23 -13.54
C GLY A 21 -7.11 -3.01 -12.67
N GLY A 22 -6.49 -2.90 -11.49
CA GLY A 22 -6.82 -1.93 -10.43
C GLY A 22 -6.63 -0.43 -10.76
N LEU A 23 -6.21 -0.08 -11.98
CA LEU A 23 -6.17 1.31 -12.48
C LEU A 23 -7.52 1.77 -13.07
N ARG A 24 -8.59 0.97 -12.96
CA ARG A 24 -9.96 1.34 -13.36
C ARG A 24 -10.57 2.44 -12.48
N SER A 25 -10.15 2.56 -11.22
CA SER A 25 -10.62 3.64 -10.35
C SER A 25 -9.76 4.88 -10.59
N PRO A 26 -10.32 5.98 -11.14
CA PRO A 26 -9.56 7.22 -11.30
C PRO A 26 -9.26 7.90 -9.96
N THR A 27 -9.95 7.51 -8.88
CA THR A 27 -9.88 8.13 -7.55
C THR A 27 -9.05 7.27 -6.57
N PRO A 28 -8.48 7.88 -5.52
CA PRO A 28 -7.71 7.18 -4.49
C PRO A 28 -8.57 6.32 -3.54
N VAL A 29 -9.90 6.43 -3.62
CA VAL A 29 -10.85 5.83 -2.65
C VAL A 29 -10.68 4.32 -2.51
N SER A 30 -10.46 3.59 -3.60
CA SER A 30 -10.32 2.13 -3.54
C SER A 30 -9.07 1.70 -2.75
N ARG A 31 -7.96 2.40 -2.94
CA ARG A 31 -6.69 2.10 -2.26
C ARG A 31 -6.61 2.68 -0.85
N LEU A 32 -7.29 3.80 -0.58
CA LEU A 32 -7.54 4.25 0.80
C LEU A 32 -8.35 3.21 1.58
N THR A 33 -9.40 2.67 0.95
CA THR A 33 -10.23 1.59 1.51
C THR A 33 -9.40 0.34 1.78
N ALA A 34 -8.48 -0.02 0.89
CA ALA A 34 -7.56 -1.14 1.12
C ALA A 34 -6.74 -0.98 2.42
N GLY A 35 -6.16 0.21 2.67
CA GLY A 35 -5.46 0.47 3.93
C GLY A 35 -6.38 0.45 5.15
N ILE A 36 -7.63 0.90 5.01
CA ILE A 36 -8.66 0.83 6.04
C ILE A 36 -9.01 -0.62 6.38
N GLU A 37 -9.14 -1.49 5.37
CA GLU A 37 -9.41 -2.92 5.56
C GLU A 37 -8.27 -3.62 6.32
N ILE A 38 -7.01 -3.31 5.97
CA ILE A 38 -5.83 -3.79 6.72
C ILE A 38 -5.91 -3.32 8.18
N ALA A 39 -6.19 -2.04 8.42
CA ALA A 39 -6.33 -1.49 9.78
C ALA A 39 -7.45 -2.19 10.57
N ARG A 40 -8.62 -2.43 9.94
CA ARG A 40 -9.74 -3.16 10.56
C ARG A 40 -9.36 -4.59 10.92
N LEU A 41 -8.62 -5.29 10.06
CA LEU A 41 -8.12 -6.62 10.38
C LEU A 41 -7.19 -6.60 11.59
N ILE A 42 -6.27 -5.65 11.67
CA ILE A 42 -5.37 -5.48 12.81
C ILE A 42 -6.18 -5.27 14.11
N TYR A 43 -7.15 -4.35 14.11
CA TYR A 43 -8.01 -4.12 15.28
C TYR A 43 -8.86 -5.34 15.66
N LYS A 44 -9.35 -6.10 14.67
CA LYS A 44 -10.13 -7.32 14.90
C LYS A 44 -9.34 -8.38 15.69
N PHE A 45 -8.02 -8.41 15.55
CA PHE A 45 -7.13 -9.30 16.29
C PHE A 45 -6.54 -8.64 17.55
N GLU A 46 -7.22 -7.62 18.10
CA GLU A 46 -6.85 -6.94 19.36
C GLU A 46 -5.48 -6.23 19.31
N HIS A 47 -4.99 -5.93 18.10
CA HIS A 47 -3.81 -5.11 17.88
C HIS A 47 -4.19 -3.67 17.51
N THR A 48 -3.20 -2.76 17.39
CA THR A 48 -3.42 -1.35 17.06
C THR A 48 -2.54 -0.89 15.92
N VAL A 49 -3.02 0.04 15.08
CA VAL A 49 -2.19 0.72 14.07
C VAL A 49 -1.37 1.87 14.67
N GLU A 50 -1.84 2.43 15.78
CA GLU A 50 -1.25 3.63 16.39
C GLU A 50 0.21 3.38 16.77
N SER A 51 1.09 4.28 16.34
CA SER A 51 2.52 4.26 16.61
C SER A 51 3.28 3.01 16.10
N LYS A 52 2.67 2.20 15.21
CA LYS A 52 3.29 0.99 14.66
C LYS A 52 4.05 1.20 13.36
N VAL A 53 5.04 0.34 13.13
CA VAL A 53 5.90 0.34 11.94
C VAL A 53 5.45 -0.73 10.96
N PHE A 54 5.24 -0.34 9.70
CA PHE A 54 4.76 -1.22 8.63
C PHE A 54 5.84 -1.46 7.57
N LEU A 55 5.84 -2.68 7.04
CA LEU A 55 6.49 -3.05 5.79
C LEU A 55 5.42 -3.49 4.79
N GLU A 56 5.27 -2.74 3.70
CA GLU A 56 4.36 -3.05 2.60
C GLU A 56 5.15 -3.65 1.43
N VAL A 57 4.68 -4.79 0.93
CA VAL A 57 5.17 -5.42 -0.30
C VAL A 57 4.23 -5.10 -1.45
N GLY A 58 4.76 -4.43 -2.48
CA GLY A 58 4.07 -4.06 -3.71
C GLY A 58 3.43 -2.68 -3.68
N THR A 59 4.25 -1.62 -3.72
CA THR A 59 3.78 -0.21 -3.78
C THR A 59 2.91 0.08 -5.00
N GLY A 60 3.31 -0.41 -6.18
CA GLY A 60 2.69 -0.07 -7.45
C GLY A 60 2.87 1.42 -7.82
N HIS A 61 1.78 2.05 -8.29
CA HIS A 61 1.83 3.37 -8.94
C HIS A 61 1.50 4.55 -8.02
N ARG A 62 0.94 4.31 -6.83
CA ARG A 62 0.35 5.31 -5.93
C ARG A 62 0.71 5.01 -4.47
N LEU A 63 0.43 5.93 -3.56
CA LEU A 63 0.73 5.79 -2.12
C LEU A 63 -0.51 5.75 -1.23
N ASP A 64 -1.71 5.60 -1.80
CA ASP A 64 -2.96 5.71 -1.05
C ASP A 64 -3.08 4.69 0.10
N LEU A 65 -2.59 3.46 -0.08
CA LEU A 65 -2.59 2.43 0.96
C LEU A 65 -1.69 2.84 2.14
N PRO A 66 -0.38 3.13 1.97
CA PRO A 66 0.47 3.55 3.07
C PRO A 66 0.03 4.90 3.67
N LEU A 67 -0.55 5.81 2.88
CA LEU A 67 -1.17 7.05 3.39
C LEU A 67 -2.37 6.77 4.29
N SER A 68 -3.21 5.81 3.91
CA SER A 68 -4.35 5.38 4.72
C SER A 68 -3.89 4.85 6.08
N LEU A 69 -2.87 3.99 6.12
CA LEU A 69 -2.30 3.48 7.37
C LEU A 69 -1.67 4.58 8.24
N TRP A 70 -1.01 5.55 7.62
CA TRP A 70 -0.50 6.71 8.33
C TRP A 70 -1.61 7.56 8.93
N LEU A 71 -2.71 7.79 8.21
CA LEU A 71 -3.91 8.46 8.73
C LEU A 71 -4.53 7.68 9.89
N CYS A 72 -4.49 6.34 9.85
CA CYS A 72 -4.90 5.45 10.94
C CYS A 72 -3.96 5.47 12.17
N GLY A 73 -2.83 6.20 12.12
CA GLY A 73 -1.93 6.38 13.26
C GLY A 73 -0.57 5.70 13.14
N ALA A 74 -0.25 5.03 12.03
CA ALA A 74 1.06 4.42 11.84
C ALA A 74 2.20 5.43 12.03
N SER A 75 3.30 5.01 12.64
CA SER A 75 4.47 5.88 12.91
C SER A 75 5.42 5.93 11.73
N ALA A 76 5.58 4.82 11.01
CA ALA A 76 6.45 4.71 9.83
C ALA A 76 5.94 3.60 8.91
N ILE A 77 6.08 3.80 7.61
CA ILE A 77 5.77 2.77 6.61
C ILE A 77 6.93 2.68 5.63
N THR A 78 7.53 1.50 5.47
CA THR A 78 8.41 1.21 4.34
C THR A 78 7.61 0.47 3.30
N THR A 79 7.48 1.04 2.10
CA THR A 79 6.77 0.42 0.98
C THR A 79 7.77 0.06 -0.11
N VAL A 80 7.75 -1.21 -0.53
CA VAL A 80 8.76 -1.83 -1.36
C VAL A 80 8.13 -2.28 -2.67
N ASP A 81 8.80 -2.03 -3.78
CA ASP A 81 8.44 -2.61 -5.07
C ASP A 81 9.69 -3.07 -5.83
N LEU A 82 9.58 -4.21 -6.50
CA LEU A 82 10.63 -4.74 -7.36
C LEU A 82 10.97 -3.75 -8.49
N ASN A 83 9.99 -2.96 -8.92
CA ASN A 83 10.13 -2.01 -10.01
C ASN A 83 9.78 -0.58 -9.57
N PRO A 84 10.43 0.45 -10.15
CA PRO A 84 10.15 1.86 -9.84
C PRO A 84 8.86 2.35 -10.52
N TYR A 85 7.72 1.75 -10.17
CA TYR A 85 6.42 2.03 -10.79
C TYR A 85 5.78 3.33 -10.34
N LEU A 86 6.14 3.84 -9.16
CA LEU A 86 5.50 5.00 -8.55
C LEU A 86 5.48 6.19 -9.53
N LYS A 87 4.31 6.85 -9.65
CA LYS A 87 4.13 8.01 -10.51
C LYS A 87 3.73 9.21 -9.68
N GLU A 88 4.67 10.14 -9.47
CA GLU A 88 4.42 11.38 -8.73
C GLU A 88 3.17 12.13 -9.22
N LYS A 89 2.96 12.24 -10.54
CA LYS A 89 1.75 12.86 -11.09
C LYS A 89 0.45 12.21 -10.62
N LEU A 90 0.42 10.89 -10.43
CA LEU A 90 -0.76 10.21 -9.91
C LEU A 90 -0.93 10.49 -8.42
N VAL A 91 0.16 10.37 -7.65
CA VAL A 91 0.17 10.66 -6.21
C VAL A 91 -0.30 12.08 -5.92
N MET A 92 0.20 13.09 -6.64
CA MET A 92 -0.22 14.48 -6.45
C MET A 92 -1.69 14.69 -6.86
N GLY A 93 -2.15 14.00 -7.92
CA GLY A 93 -3.57 13.99 -8.28
C GLY A 93 -4.46 13.40 -7.19
N ASP A 94 -3.95 12.43 -6.43
CA ASP A 94 -4.63 11.85 -5.27
C ASP A 94 -4.67 12.84 -4.10
N ILE A 95 -3.57 13.54 -3.79
CA ILE A 95 -3.57 14.62 -2.78
C ILE A 95 -4.57 15.73 -3.15
N ASP A 96 -4.65 16.12 -4.43
CA ASP A 96 -5.63 17.09 -4.91
C ASP A 96 -7.08 16.58 -4.82
N TYR A 97 -7.30 15.26 -4.92
CA TYR A 97 -8.59 14.66 -4.61
C TYR A 97 -8.90 14.83 -3.11
N LEU A 98 -7.97 14.46 -2.23
CA LEU A 98 -8.15 14.58 -0.77
C LEU A 98 -8.49 16.03 -0.35
N ARG A 99 -7.83 17.03 -0.95
CA ARG A 99 -8.09 18.46 -0.71
C ARG A 99 -9.51 18.89 -1.09
N ARG A 100 -10.03 18.38 -2.21
CA ARG A 100 -11.35 18.75 -2.75
C ARG A 100 -12.50 17.94 -2.14
N HIS A 101 -12.22 16.74 -1.64
CA HIS A 101 -13.21 15.77 -1.18
C HIS A 101 -13.06 15.45 0.32
N GLN A 102 -12.76 16.46 1.14
CA GLN A 102 -12.40 16.24 2.55
C GLN A 102 -13.47 15.50 3.34
N GLU A 103 -14.74 15.91 3.24
CA GLU A 103 -15.84 15.26 3.97
C GLU A 103 -15.98 13.78 3.59
N GLU A 104 -15.93 13.48 2.29
CA GLU A 104 -15.98 12.12 1.76
C GLU A 104 -14.83 11.28 2.32
N VAL A 105 -13.60 11.78 2.25
CA VAL A 105 -12.42 11.06 2.75
C VAL A 105 -12.52 10.86 4.25
N ARG A 106 -12.89 11.89 5.02
CA ARG A 106 -13.08 11.79 6.48
C ARG A 106 -14.13 10.74 6.85
N ASN A 107 -15.19 10.60 6.05
CA ASN A 107 -16.22 9.60 6.27
C ASN A 107 -15.72 8.17 6.00
N LEU A 108 -14.75 7.94 5.11
CA LEU A 108 -14.12 6.62 4.93
C LEU A 108 -13.47 6.11 6.22
N PHE A 109 -12.84 7.01 6.99
CA PHE A 109 -12.13 6.70 8.22
C PHE A 109 -13.03 6.69 9.47
N ALA A 110 -14.35 6.84 9.34
CA ALA A 110 -15.27 6.95 10.47
C ALA A 110 -15.33 5.74 11.41
N PHE A 111 -14.77 4.59 11.01
CA PHE A 111 -14.65 3.41 11.88
C PHE A 111 -13.57 3.57 12.97
N ILE A 112 -12.59 4.44 12.72
CA ILE A 112 -11.61 4.82 13.73
C ILE A 112 -12.31 5.85 14.61
N PRO A 113 -12.23 5.72 15.95
CA PRO A 113 -12.69 6.79 16.83
C PRO A 113 -12.06 8.10 16.34
N ARG A 114 -12.89 9.13 16.09
CA ARG A 114 -12.39 10.46 15.72
C ARG A 114 -11.47 10.94 16.85
N SER A 115 -10.18 10.75 16.64
CA SER A 115 -9.15 11.22 17.54
C SER A 115 -8.63 12.54 16.99
N PRO A 116 -8.23 13.49 17.86
CA PRO A 116 -7.51 14.68 17.42
C PRO A 116 -6.31 14.34 16.52
N ALA A 117 -5.69 13.17 16.71
CA ALA A 117 -4.56 12.71 15.92
C ALA A 117 -4.91 12.44 14.45
N PHE A 118 -6.09 11.90 14.11
CA PHE A 118 -6.51 11.76 12.71
C PHE A 118 -6.69 13.12 12.06
N ASP A 119 -7.43 14.02 12.72
CA ASP A 119 -7.71 15.35 12.17
C ASP A 119 -6.42 16.15 11.95
N GLU A 120 -5.50 16.15 12.92
CA GLU A 120 -4.18 16.77 12.80
C GLU A 120 -3.34 16.18 11.66
N ARG A 121 -3.34 14.85 11.51
CA ARG A 121 -2.64 14.17 10.41
C ARG A 121 -3.24 14.54 9.06
N PHE A 122 -4.57 14.54 8.95
CA PHE A 122 -5.27 14.87 7.71
C PHE A 122 -5.03 16.32 7.31
N GLU A 123 -5.17 17.28 8.23
CA GLU A 123 -4.88 18.69 7.98
C GLU A 123 -3.42 18.91 7.57
N ARG A 124 -2.47 18.24 8.26
CA ARG A 124 -1.05 18.30 7.90
C ARG A 124 -0.79 17.75 6.49
N LEU A 125 -1.44 16.66 6.11
CA LEU A 125 -1.30 16.03 4.81
C LEU A 125 -1.75 16.98 3.69
N ILE A 126 -2.95 17.54 3.78
CA ILE A 126 -3.49 18.41 2.73
C ILE A 126 -2.77 19.76 2.64
N ALA A 127 -2.18 20.24 3.74
CA ALA A 127 -1.49 21.53 3.81
C ALA A 127 -0.01 21.53 3.39
N ARG A 128 0.69 20.37 3.45
CA ARG A 128 2.15 20.31 3.25
C ARG A 128 2.62 19.39 2.13
N ALA A 129 1.75 18.58 1.54
CA ALA A 129 2.12 17.64 0.50
C ALA A 129 2.07 18.27 -0.91
N ASP A 130 2.96 19.22 -1.20
CA ASP A 130 3.03 19.89 -2.50
C ASP A 130 3.98 19.21 -3.50
N SER A 131 4.79 18.27 -3.01
CA SER A 131 5.69 17.44 -3.81
C SER A 131 5.80 16.04 -3.22
N LEU A 132 6.25 15.07 -4.02
CA LEU A 132 6.47 13.71 -3.52
C LEU A 132 7.48 13.66 -2.36
N PRO A 133 8.64 14.35 -2.39
CA PRO A 133 9.58 14.34 -1.26
C PRO A 133 8.98 14.90 0.03
N GLU A 134 8.21 15.99 -0.05
CA GLU A 134 7.55 16.59 1.12
C GLU A 134 6.46 15.67 1.67
N LEU A 135 5.69 15.01 0.80
CA LEU A 135 4.70 14.02 1.20
C LEU A 135 5.36 12.87 1.97
N LEU A 136 6.41 12.28 1.43
CA LEU A 136 7.14 11.17 2.05
C LEU A 136 7.73 11.59 3.41
N SER A 137 8.35 12.77 3.47
CA SER A 137 8.89 13.33 4.72
C SER A 137 7.81 13.62 5.76
N THR A 138 6.66 14.16 5.34
CA THR A 138 5.55 14.53 6.24
C THR A 138 4.86 13.31 6.82
N THR A 139 4.82 12.23 6.06
CA THR A 139 4.10 10.99 6.39
C THR A 139 5.00 9.89 6.93
N ASN A 140 6.31 10.12 6.97
CA ASN A 140 7.31 9.11 7.33
C ASN A 140 7.13 7.80 6.53
N ILE A 141 6.74 7.96 5.25
CA ILE A 141 6.68 6.87 4.28
C ILE A 141 8.03 6.82 3.58
N ARG A 142 8.66 5.65 3.59
CA ARG A 142 9.87 5.35 2.83
C ARG A 142 9.51 4.49 1.62
N TYR A 143 9.69 5.03 0.43
CA TYR A 143 9.55 4.29 -0.82
C TYR A 143 10.89 3.66 -1.22
N CYS A 144 10.90 2.34 -1.39
CA CYS A 144 12.06 1.56 -1.80
C CYS A 144 11.77 0.86 -3.13
N ALA A 145 12.29 1.40 -4.24
CA ALA A 145 12.28 0.71 -5.53
C ALA A 145 13.42 1.21 -6.44
N PRO A 146 14.01 0.34 -7.28
CA PRO A 146 13.81 -1.11 -7.29
C PRO A 146 14.39 -1.74 -6.01
N ALA A 147 13.66 -2.68 -5.40
CA ALA A 147 14.10 -3.40 -4.21
C ALA A 147 13.45 -4.79 -4.15
N ASP A 148 14.22 -5.79 -3.70
CA ASP A 148 13.73 -7.14 -3.49
C ASP A 148 13.16 -7.27 -2.07
N ALA A 149 11.87 -7.56 -1.95
CA ALA A 149 11.24 -7.74 -0.64
C ALA A 149 11.74 -8.99 0.11
N GLY A 150 12.44 -9.92 -0.56
CA GLY A 150 13.13 -11.05 0.05
C GLY A 150 14.54 -10.73 0.55
N CYS A 151 15.03 -9.49 0.39
CA CYS A 151 16.33 -9.07 0.90
C CYS A 151 16.37 -7.56 1.09
N LEU A 152 16.11 -7.10 2.31
CA LEU A 152 16.00 -5.68 2.65
C LEU A 152 17.10 -5.27 3.64
N ALA A 153 17.63 -4.07 3.47
CA ALA A 153 18.56 -3.45 4.43
C ALA A 153 17.81 -2.86 5.64
N LEU A 154 17.03 -3.70 6.32
CA LEU A 154 16.28 -3.38 7.53
C LEU A 154 16.81 -4.21 8.71
N ALA A 155 16.67 -3.70 9.93
CA ALA A 155 17.08 -4.44 11.11
C ALA A 155 16.11 -5.58 11.41
N ALA A 156 16.62 -6.68 11.97
CA ALA A 156 15.75 -7.74 12.49
C ALA A 156 14.82 -7.19 13.59
N GLU A 157 13.62 -7.77 13.69
CA GLU A 157 12.60 -7.40 14.68
C GLU A 157 12.28 -5.88 14.71
N SER A 158 12.35 -5.20 13.57
CA SER A 158 12.14 -3.76 13.45
C SER A 158 10.73 -3.37 13.00
N VAL A 159 9.94 -4.31 12.43
CA VAL A 159 8.60 -4.02 11.91
C VAL A 159 7.52 -4.69 12.76
N ASP A 160 6.40 -4.00 12.97
CA ASP A 160 5.24 -4.54 13.68
C ASP A 160 4.32 -5.30 12.71
N TYR A 161 4.22 -4.84 11.46
CA TYR A 161 3.32 -5.41 10.47
C TYR A 161 4.01 -5.59 9.11
N HIS A 162 3.88 -6.80 8.56
CA HIS A 162 4.25 -7.12 7.18
C HIS A 162 2.96 -7.28 6.37
N ILE A 163 2.77 -6.44 5.36
CA ILE A 163 1.50 -6.35 4.65
C ILE A 163 1.66 -6.43 3.13
N SER A 164 0.59 -6.83 2.47
CA SER A 164 0.40 -6.62 1.03
C SER A 164 -1.08 -6.62 0.70
N TYR A 165 -1.44 -6.04 -0.45
CA TYR A 165 -2.82 -5.99 -0.90
C TYR A 165 -2.90 -6.29 -2.39
N THR A 166 -3.43 -7.47 -2.73
CA THR A 166 -3.51 -8.00 -4.10
C THR A 166 -2.16 -8.02 -4.82
N VAL A 167 -1.18 -8.72 -4.25
CA VAL A 167 0.21 -8.76 -4.71
C VAL A 167 0.74 -10.19 -4.73
N LEU A 168 0.55 -10.95 -3.64
CA LEU A 168 1.15 -12.27 -3.47
C LEU A 168 0.68 -13.28 -4.52
N GLU A 169 -0.57 -13.18 -4.97
CA GLU A 169 -1.15 -14.01 -6.02
C GLU A 169 -0.41 -13.91 -7.37
N HIS A 170 0.39 -12.87 -7.57
CA HIS A 170 1.16 -12.65 -8.78
C HIS A 170 2.64 -13.06 -8.64
N ILE A 171 3.06 -13.50 -7.45
CA ILE A 171 4.45 -13.86 -7.16
C ILE A 171 4.61 -15.39 -7.19
N PRO A 172 5.60 -15.93 -7.93
CA PRO A 172 5.91 -17.36 -7.90
C PRO A 172 6.18 -17.89 -6.48
N SER A 173 5.80 -19.13 -6.21
CA SER A 173 5.89 -19.73 -4.86
C SER A 173 7.30 -19.82 -4.31
N ASP A 174 8.30 -20.04 -5.16
CA ASP A 174 9.72 -20.06 -4.81
C ASP A 174 10.22 -18.68 -4.36
N VAL A 175 9.72 -17.61 -5.00
CA VAL A 175 10.03 -16.22 -4.63
C VAL A 175 9.29 -15.82 -3.35
N LEU A 176 8.02 -16.19 -3.21
CA LEU A 176 7.23 -15.94 -1.99
C LEU A 176 7.90 -16.50 -0.74
N LYS A 177 8.54 -17.66 -0.85
CA LYS A 177 9.28 -18.26 0.27
C LYS A 177 10.36 -17.31 0.79
N GLY A 178 11.15 -16.69 -0.10
CA GLY A 178 12.17 -15.71 0.28
C GLY A 178 11.58 -14.46 0.94
N ILE A 179 10.48 -13.93 0.40
CA ILE A 179 9.78 -12.77 0.96
C ILE A 179 9.28 -13.06 2.38
N PHE A 180 8.70 -14.24 2.63
CA PHE A 180 8.23 -14.60 3.96
C PHE A 180 9.36 -14.93 4.94
N GLU A 181 10.48 -15.51 4.47
CA GLU A 181 11.67 -15.73 5.30
C GLU A 181 12.29 -14.41 5.75
N GLU A 182 12.42 -13.45 4.84
CA GLU A 182 12.87 -12.08 5.15
C GLU A 182 11.87 -11.37 6.06
N GLY A 183 10.59 -11.41 5.72
CA GLY A 183 9.53 -10.86 6.57
C GLY A 183 9.59 -11.40 7.99
N ARG A 184 9.82 -12.71 8.17
CA ARG A 184 9.94 -13.34 9.50
C ARG A 184 11.15 -12.86 10.28
N LEU A 185 12.26 -12.54 9.60
CA LEU A 185 13.45 -11.98 10.23
C LEU A 185 13.20 -10.53 10.70
N LEU A 186 12.49 -9.74 9.89
CA LEU A 186 12.25 -8.33 10.16
C LEU A 186 11.11 -8.10 11.16
N LEU A 187 10.14 -9.01 11.24
CA LEU A 187 8.96 -8.89 12.08
C LEU A 187 9.31 -9.08 13.56
N LYS A 188 8.73 -8.24 14.42
CA LYS A 188 8.82 -8.38 15.88
C LYS A 188 8.14 -9.68 16.35
N PRO A 189 8.48 -10.21 17.54
CA PRO A 189 7.86 -11.42 18.09
C PRO A 189 6.31 -11.40 18.11
N ASP A 190 5.71 -10.24 18.40
CA ASP A 190 4.24 -10.05 18.42
C ASP A 190 3.70 -9.35 17.16
N GLY A 191 4.50 -9.30 16.10
CA GLY A 191 4.11 -8.68 14.84
C GLY A 191 3.19 -9.58 14.01
N LEU A 192 2.48 -8.99 13.05
CA LEU A 192 1.55 -9.71 12.18
C LEU A 192 1.95 -9.67 10.71
N PHE A 193 1.70 -10.77 10.02
CA PHE A 193 1.51 -10.79 8.58
C PHE A 193 0.05 -10.52 8.26
N VAL A 194 -0.24 -9.44 7.52
CA VAL A 194 -1.62 -9.06 7.14
C VAL A 194 -1.69 -8.91 5.63
N HIS A 195 -2.22 -9.93 4.97
CA HIS A 195 -2.24 -10.01 3.51
C HIS A 195 -3.67 -10.16 2.99
N TYR A 196 -4.03 -9.28 2.07
CA TYR A 196 -5.23 -9.45 1.26
C TYR A 196 -4.84 -10.08 -0.08
N ILE A 197 -5.48 -11.21 -0.41
CA ILE A 197 -5.23 -11.98 -1.64
C ILE A 197 -6.54 -12.04 -2.41
N ASP A 198 -6.54 -11.57 -3.66
CA ASP A 198 -7.70 -11.70 -4.54
C ASP A 198 -7.59 -13.00 -5.34
N PHE A 199 -8.47 -13.95 -5.04
CA PHE A 199 -8.59 -15.22 -5.78
C PHE A 199 -9.57 -15.15 -6.96
N SER A 200 -10.11 -13.96 -7.25
CA SER A 200 -11.07 -13.78 -8.33
C SER A 200 -10.43 -14.04 -9.69
N ASP A 201 -11.15 -14.74 -10.56
CA ASP A 201 -10.76 -14.85 -11.95
C ASP A 201 -11.09 -13.53 -12.68
N HIS A 202 -10.08 -12.69 -12.88
CA HIS A 202 -10.24 -11.43 -13.60
C HIS A 202 -10.69 -11.61 -15.06
N PHE A 203 -10.57 -12.81 -15.64
CA PHE A 203 -11.04 -13.12 -16.99
C PHE A 203 -12.53 -13.48 -17.06
N ALA A 204 -13.09 -14.06 -15.99
CA ALA A 204 -14.51 -14.42 -15.93
C ALA A 204 -15.45 -13.20 -16.01
N HIS A 205 -14.97 -12.00 -15.65
CA HIS A 205 -15.75 -10.76 -15.77
C HIS A 205 -15.93 -10.25 -17.21
N SER A 206 -15.18 -10.82 -18.16
CA SER A 206 -15.26 -10.48 -19.59
C SER A 206 -15.88 -11.58 -20.45
N ASP A 207 -16.16 -12.76 -19.88
CA ASP A 207 -16.88 -13.81 -20.59
C ASP A 207 -18.37 -13.46 -20.63
N GLN A 208 -18.90 -13.29 -21.84
CA GLN A 208 -20.35 -13.34 -22.05
C GLN A 208 -20.78 -14.80 -21.96
N ALA A 209 -21.73 -15.08 -21.07
CA ALA A 209 -22.39 -16.38 -20.94
C ALA A 209 -23.11 -16.80 -22.24
#